data_AF-A0A4Q5WQP9-F1
#
_entry.id   AF-A0A4Q5WQP9-F1
#
_cell.length_a   1.000
_cell.length_b   1.000
_cell.length_c   1.000
_cell.angle_alpha   90.00
_cell.angle_beta   90.00
_cell.angle_gamma   90.00
#
_symmetry.space_group_name_H-M   'P 1'
#
loop_
_entity.id
_entity.type
_entity.pdbx_description
1 polymer ?
#
loop_
_entity_poly.entity_id
_entity_poly.type
_entity_poly.pdbx_seq_one_letter_code
_entity_poly.pdbx_strand_id
1 'polypeptide(L)'
;MEKVQWKVDGMTCSNCALTVQKYLEKEGAQNIAVSVINGDVSFEVAGGSEPTKLAKGVQTLGYGVSSADAAQQQRKPFLSTHYQRFLFCLPFTAVLLGHMFPAVHESAWGHWIMNPWAQLALTLPVFFVGMRYFGRSAVKSLRNGVPNMNVLISIGASSAFIYSLIGALLGRGADYLFFETSATIITLVFLGEHLEHLSVQTTQRSLKALMKSQKVMANMIAFDDQHHEHIFPIENTQLKVGDLVLINSGEQVPADCRILWGDVQVNEALLTGESAPVAKGKKDALIGGSVLGQGTAKAIVTAVGADTTLARILNLVKAAQGEKPPVQQMADRISAIFVP
;
A
#
# COMPACT_ATOMS: atom_id res chain seq x y z
N MET A 1 -17.49 14.19 -16.98
CA MET A 1 -17.27 13.17 -15.93
C MET A 1 -16.23 13.73 -15.00
N GLU A 2 -16.50 13.78 -13.71
CA GLU A 2 -15.54 14.30 -12.73
C GLU A 2 -14.71 13.14 -12.20
N LYS A 3 -13.38 13.28 -12.28
CA LYS A 3 -12.43 12.27 -11.79
C LYS A 3 -12.17 12.53 -10.31
N VAL A 4 -12.56 11.59 -9.46
CA VAL A 4 -12.41 11.70 -8.01
C VAL A 4 -11.28 10.78 -7.55
N GLN A 5 -10.38 11.32 -6.72
CA GLN A 5 -9.31 10.56 -6.08
C GLN A 5 -9.46 10.63 -4.56
N TRP A 6 -9.53 9.45 -3.94
CA TRP A 6 -9.64 9.27 -2.51
C TRP A 6 -8.52 8.43 -1.97
N LYS A 7 -8.22 8.65 -0.70
CA LYS A 7 -7.40 7.77 0.10
C LYS A 7 -8.27 7.10 1.15
N VAL A 8 -8.33 5.78 1.05
CA VAL A 8 -9.21 4.93 1.84
C VAL A 8 -8.37 4.12 2.83
N ASP A 9 -8.44 4.51 4.10
CA ASP A 9 -7.77 3.88 5.23
C ASP A 9 -8.50 2.62 5.68
N GLY A 10 -7.72 1.59 6.05
CA GLY A 10 -8.23 0.30 6.52
C GLY A 10 -8.47 -0.74 5.42
N MET A 11 -8.19 -0.43 4.16
CA MET A 11 -8.11 -1.43 3.08
C MET A 11 -6.78 -2.19 3.16
N THR A 12 -6.66 -3.11 4.11
CA THR A 12 -5.45 -3.92 4.30
C THR A 12 -5.46 -5.21 3.49
N CYS A 13 -6.51 -5.45 2.69
CA CYS A 13 -6.73 -6.71 2.02
C CYS A 13 -7.34 -6.51 0.63
N SER A 14 -7.03 -7.38 -0.33
CA SER A 14 -7.60 -7.24 -1.68
C SER A 14 -9.09 -7.53 -1.73
N ASN A 15 -9.63 -8.32 -0.80
CA ASN A 15 -11.09 -8.46 -0.65
C ASN A 15 -11.73 -7.15 -0.16
N CYS A 16 -11.00 -6.34 0.60
CA CYS A 16 -11.42 -5.03 1.05
C CYS A 16 -11.51 -4.09 -0.16
N ALA A 17 -10.51 -4.12 -1.04
CA ALA A 17 -10.53 -3.39 -2.31
C ALA A 17 -11.65 -3.84 -3.24
N LEU A 18 -11.85 -5.16 -3.41
CA LEU A 18 -12.96 -5.69 -4.20
C LEU A 18 -14.33 -5.30 -3.64
N THR A 19 -14.46 -5.22 -2.31
CA THR A 19 -15.70 -4.79 -1.66
C THR A 19 -15.97 -3.30 -1.95
N VAL A 20 -14.95 -2.45 -1.85
CA VAL A 20 -15.06 -1.02 -2.17
C VAL A 20 -15.32 -0.81 -3.67
N GLN A 21 -14.64 -1.56 -4.53
CA GLN A 21 -14.83 -1.53 -5.98
C GLN A 21 -16.26 -1.90 -6.38
N LYS A 22 -16.78 -3.04 -5.89
CA LYS A 22 -18.16 -3.48 -6.17
C LYS A 22 -19.20 -2.50 -5.63
N TYR A 23 -18.94 -1.87 -4.48
CA TYR A 23 -19.83 -0.85 -3.94
C TYR A 23 -19.89 0.38 -4.85
N LEU A 24 -18.73 0.90 -5.27
CA LEU A 24 -18.64 2.06 -6.16
C LEU A 24 -19.28 1.79 -7.53
N GLU A 25 -19.08 0.58 -8.07
CA GLU A 25 -19.69 0.14 -9.34
C GLU A 25 -21.22 0.11 -9.24
N LYS A 26 -21.75 -0.41 -8.12
CA LYS A 26 -23.21 -0.47 -7.87
C LYS A 26 -23.84 0.92 -7.75
N GLU A 27 -23.11 1.90 -7.21
CA GLU A 27 -23.56 3.29 -7.06
C GLU A 27 -23.30 4.16 -8.30
N GLY A 28 -22.92 3.54 -9.43
CA GLY A 28 -22.83 4.18 -10.74
C GLY A 28 -21.48 4.84 -11.07
N ALA A 29 -20.42 4.55 -10.31
CA ALA A 29 -19.07 5.00 -10.65
C ALA A 29 -18.48 4.17 -11.81
N GLN A 30 -17.76 4.84 -12.70
CA GLN A 30 -17.09 4.24 -13.86
C GLN A 30 -15.57 4.37 -13.72
N ASN A 31 -14.81 3.55 -14.46
CA ASN A 31 -13.33 3.58 -14.45
C ASN A 31 -12.72 3.51 -13.04
N ILE A 32 -13.20 2.58 -12.22
CA ILE A 32 -12.76 2.42 -10.83
C ILE A 32 -11.42 1.67 -10.80
N ALA A 33 -10.38 2.35 -10.33
CA ALA A 33 -9.09 1.75 -10.00
C ALA A 33 -8.85 1.85 -8.48
N VAL A 34 -8.69 0.69 -7.83
CA VAL A 34 -8.41 0.59 -6.40
C VAL A 34 -7.01 0.03 -6.20
N SER A 35 -6.15 0.79 -5.53
CA SER A 35 -4.84 0.34 -5.08
C SER A 35 -4.88 0.00 -3.59
N VAL A 36 -4.89 -1.31 -3.28
CA VAL A 36 -4.75 -1.82 -1.90
C VAL A 36 -3.44 -1.32 -1.26
N ILE A 37 -2.42 -1.14 -2.10
CA ILE A 37 -1.04 -0.90 -1.68
C ILE A 37 -0.86 0.50 -1.07
N ASN A 38 -1.46 1.52 -1.69
CA ASN A 38 -1.36 2.90 -1.21
C ASN A 38 -2.62 3.37 -0.47
N GLY A 39 -3.69 2.57 -0.53
CA GLY A 39 -5.04 2.99 -0.12
C GLY A 39 -5.70 3.93 -1.12
N ASP A 40 -5.14 4.09 -2.32
CA ASP A 40 -5.66 5.04 -3.31
C ASP A 40 -6.85 4.43 -4.07
N VAL A 41 -7.94 5.19 -4.17
CA VAL A 41 -9.14 4.83 -4.93
C VAL A 41 -9.43 5.96 -5.91
N SER A 42 -9.44 5.65 -7.20
CA SER A 42 -9.80 6.61 -8.24
C SER A 42 -10.98 6.10 -9.05
N PHE A 43 -11.95 6.96 -9.33
CA PHE A 43 -13.14 6.63 -10.10
C PHE A 43 -13.72 7.88 -10.76
N GLU A 44 -14.53 7.69 -11.79
CA GLU A 44 -15.22 8.74 -12.52
C GLU A 44 -16.71 8.69 -12.20
N VAL A 45 -17.29 9.85 -11.90
CA VAL A 45 -18.72 9.96 -11.58
C VAL A 45 -19.46 10.63 -12.74
N ALA A 46 -20.52 9.97 -13.20
CA ALA A 46 -21.44 10.52 -14.19
C ALA A 46 -22.57 11.28 -13.48
N GLY A 47 -22.41 12.60 -13.30
CA GLY A 47 -23.47 13.62 -13.19
C GLY A 47 -24.62 13.49 -12.17
N GLY A 48 -24.75 12.40 -11.40
CA GLY A 48 -25.91 12.12 -10.54
C GLY A 48 -25.59 11.58 -9.14
N SER A 49 -24.36 11.12 -8.88
CA SER A 49 -23.94 10.60 -7.56
C SER A 49 -23.07 11.64 -6.84
N GLU A 50 -23.52 12.17 -5.71
CA GLU A 50 -22.69 13.09 -4.91
C GLU A 50 -21.48 12.35 -4.29
N PRO A 51 -20.25 12.84 -4.46
CA PRO A 51 -19.05 12.24 -3.87
C PRO A 51 -19.16 12.04 -2.35
N THR A 52 -19.86 12.93 -1.67
CA THR A 52 -20.15 12.88 -0.22
C THR A 52 -21.04 11.69 0.18
N LYS A 53 -22.02 11.29 -0.65
CA LYS A 53 -22.85 10.09 -0.39
C LYS A 53 -22.04 8.81 -0.57
N LEU A 54 -21.25 8.75 -1.63
CA LEU A 54 -20.34 7.63 -1.91
C LEU A 54 -19.31 7.46 -0.78
N ALA A 55 -18.75 8.56 -0.25
CA ALA A 55 -17.80 8.53 0.86
C ALA A 55 -18.44 7.99 2.16
N LYS A 56 -19.67 8.43 2.48
CA LYS A 56 -20.43 7.90 3.62
C LYS A 56 -20.70 6.40 3.47
N GLY A 57 -21.02 5.95 2.25
CA GLY A 57 -21.19 4.54 1.91
C GLY A 57 -19.97 3.67 2.22
N VAL A 58 -18.79 4.14 1.79
CA VAL A 58 -17.52 3.49 2.08
C VAL A 58 -17.18 3.54 3.59
N GLN A 59 -17.56 4.60 4.30
CA GLN A 59 -17.47 4.66 5.77
C GLN A 59 -18.38 3.65 6.47
N THR A 60 -19.61 3.43 5.98
CA THR A 60 -20.50 2.37 6.50
C THR A 60 -19.96 0.96 6.28
N LEU A 61 -19.14 0.74 5.24
CA LEU A 61 -18.38 -0.52 5.06
C LEU A 61 -17.21 -0.67 6.07
N GLY A 62 -16.94 0.39 6.84
CA GLY A 62 -15.93 0.43 7.89
C GLY A 62 -14.55 0.82 7.38
N TYR A 63 -14.47 1.62 6.31
CA TYR A 63 -13.22 2.16 5.77
C TYR A 63 -13.21 3.69 5.88
N GLY A 64 -12.08 4.27 6.28
CA GLY A 64 -11.96 5.72 6.42
C GLY A 64 -11.69 6.37 5.07
N VAL A 65 -12.56 7.25 4.56
CA VAL A 65 -12.32 7.98 3.31
C VAL A 65 -11.79 9.37 3.63
N SER A 66 -10.61 9.69 3.10
CA SER A 66 -10.05 11.05 3.06
C SER A 66 -9.93 11.49 1.60
N SER A 67 -10.37 12.72 1.31
CA SER A 67 -10.09 13.36 0.02
C SER A 67 -8.61 13.67 -0.09
N ALA A 68 -8.03 13.58 -1.28
CA ALA A 68 -6.60 13.81 -1.51
C ALA A 68 -6.06 15.14 -0.93
N ASP A 69 -6.93 16.13 -0.73
CA ASP A 69 -6.58 17.46 -0.19
C ASP A 69 -6.75 17.62 1.34
N ALA A 70 -7.31 16.64 2.04
CA ALA A 70 -7.50 16.72 3.49
C ALA A 70 -6.49 15.85 4.23
N ALA A 71 -5.25 16.35 4.35
CA ALA A 71 -4.22 15.75 5.21
C ALA A 71 -4.56 15.97 6.69
N GLN A 72 -5.58 15.28 7.20
CA GLN A 72 -5.96 15.35 8.60
C GLN A 72 -5.20 14.28 9.39
N GLN A 73 -4.27 14.73 10.24
CA GLN A 73 -3.50 13.92 11.20
C GLN A 73 -4.45 13.14 12.13
N GLN A 74 -4.86 11.95 11.72
CA GLN A 74 -5.49 11.00 12.63
C GLN A 74 -4.42 10.43 13.57
N ARG A 75 -4.66 10.59 14.88
CA ARG A 75 -3.86 9.97 15.95
C ARG A 75 -3.81 8.46 15.71
N LYS A 76 -2.61 7.93 15.44
CA LYS A 76 -2.40 6.49 15.24
C LYS A 76 -2.81 5.75 16.52
N PRO A 77 -3.73 4.77 16.47
CA PRO A 77 -4.13 4.04 17.65
C PRO A 77 -2.96 3.22 18.20
N PHE A 78 -2.99 2.94 19.51
CA PHE A 78 -2.12 1.97 20.17
C PHE A 78 -2.33 0.61 19.46
N LEU A 79 -1.26 0.01 18.87
CA LEU A 79 -1.28 -1.20 18.03
C LEU A 79 -1.70 -1.00 16.55
N SER A 80 -1.19 0.05 15.90
CA SER A 80 -1.48 0.32 14.49
C SER A 80 -0.82 -0.66 13.53
N THR A 81 0.34 -1.21 13.87
CA THR A 81 1.16 -2.03 12.97
C THR A 81 1.16 -3.50 13.36
N HIS A 82 1.23 -4.41 12.39
CA HIS A 82 1.33 -5.87 12.63
C HIS A 82 2.51 -6.23 13.55
N TYR A 83 3.65 -5.54 13.41
CA TYR A 83 4.79 -5.67 14.32
C TYR A 83 4.46 -5.34 15.79
N GLN A 84 3.70 -4.27 16.03
CA GLN A 84 3.32 -3.88 17.39
C GLN A 84 2.35 -4.90 18.00
N ARG A 85 1.46 -5.47 17.19
CA ARG A 85 0.54 -6.55 17.61
C ARG A 85 1.31 -7.82 17.92
N PHE A 86 2.25 -8.21 17.07
CA PHE A 86 3.15 -9.33 17.32
C PHE A 86 3.93 -9.12 18.63
N LEU A 87 4.60 -7.98 18.80
CA LEU A 87 5.40 -7.69 19.99
C LEU A 87 4.56 -7.64 21.25
N PHE A 88 3.30 -7.19 21.16
CA PHE A 88 2.37 -7.22 22.29
C PHE A 88 1.93 -8.65 22.64
N CYS A 89 1.65 -9.50 21.65
CA CYS A 89 1.22 -10.89 21.90
C CYS A 89 2.37 -11.80 22.34
N LEU A 90 3.59 -11.54 21.85
CA LEU A 90 4.78 -12.36 22.09
C LEU A 90 5.07 -12.67 23.57
N PRO A 91 5.07 -11.73 24.53
CA PRO A 91 5.35 -12.06 25.93
C PRO A 91 4.31 -13.04 26.51
N PHE A 92 3.03 -12.85 26.21
CA PHE A 92 1.97 -13.74 26.68
C PHE A 92 2.08 -15.14 26.06
N THR A 93 2.30 -15.20 24.74
CA THR A 93 2.50 -16.47 24.04
C THR A 93 3.77 -17.18 24.49
N ALA A 94 4.86 -16.45 24.74
CA ALA A 94 6.12 -17.03 25.21
C ALA A 94 5.99 -17.66 26.60
N VAL A 95 5.28 -17.00 27.52
CA VAL A 95 4.97 -17.58 28.84
C VAL A 95 4.13 -18.84 28.70
N LEU A 96 3.11 -18.81 27.82
CA LEU A 96 2.28 -19.98 27.53
C LEU A 96 3.04 -21.09 26.82
N LEU A 97 4.03 -20.81 25.97
CA LEU A 97 4.83 -21.87 25.35
C LEU A 97 5.88 -22.43 26.33
N GLY A 98 6.37 -21.59 27.24
CA GLY A 98 7.35 -21.91 28.26
C GLY A 98 6.97 -23.08 29.17
N HIS A 99 5.68 -23.27 29.45
CA HIS A 99 5.21 -24.37 30.31
C HIS A 99 5.36 -25.77 29.70
N MET A 100 5.57 -25.87 28.38
CA MET A 100 5.83 -27.13 27.68
C MET A 100 7.28 -27.61 27.85
N PHE A 101 8.20 -26.75 28.32
CA PHE A 101 9.58 -27.16 28.54
C PHE A 101 9.68 -27.98 29.83
N PRO A 102 10.28 -29.20 29.79
CA PRO A 102 10.36 -30.09 30.96
C PRO A 102 10.98 -29.42 32.20
N ALA A 103 12.00 -28.59 31.99
CA ALA A 103 12.69 -27.85 33.05
C ALA A 103 11.81 -26.80 33.77
N VAL A 104 10.80 -26.26 33.08
CA VAL A 104 9.86 -25.28 33.64
C VAL A 104 8.63 -25.98 34.20
N HIS A 105 8.23 -27.10 33.59
CA HIS A 105 7.10 -27.92 33.99
C HIS A 105 7.22 -28.47 35.41
N GLU A 106 8.42 -28.91 35.81
CA GLU A 106 8.71 -29.43 37.17
C GLU A 106 8.96 -28.33 38.21
N SER A 107 8.99 -27.07 37.80
CA SER A 107 9.20 -25.94 38.70
C SER A 107 7.88 -25.44 39.31
N ALA A 108 7.95 -24.74 40.45
CA ALA A 108 6.80 -24.09 41.07
C ALA A 108 6.05 -23.12 40.12
N TRP A 109 6.75 -22.61 39.10
CA TRP A 109 6.18 -21.76 38.04
C TRP A 109 5.34 -22.56 37.04
N GLY A 110 5.74 -23.79 36.72
CA GLY A 110 4.98 -24.70 35.87
C GLY A 110 3.64 -25.09 36.48
N HIS A 111 3.61 -25.38 37.79
CA HIS A 111 2.37 -25.68 38.51
C HIS A 111 1.39 -24.49 38.59
N TRP A 112 1.90 -23.26 38.64
CA TRP A 112 1.06 -22.06 38.62
C TRP A 112 0.45 -21.80 37.24
N ILE A 113 1.22 -22.04 36.17
CA ILE A 113 0.75 -21.91 34.78
C ILE A 113 -0.15 -23.10 34.38
N MET A 114 -0.03 -24.26 35.02
CA MET A 114 -0.96 -25.39 34.86
C MET A 114 -2.38 -25.08 35.36
N ASN A 115 -2.57 -23.98 36.11
CA ASN A 115 -3.90 -23.56 36.52
C ASN A 115 -4.69 -23.07 35.28
N PRO A 116 -5.86 -23.68 34.96
CA PRO A 116 -6.68 -23.30 33.81
C PRO A 116 -7.02 -21.80 33.76
N TRP A 117 -7.20 -21.17 34.92
CA TRP A 117 -7.53 -19.75 35.02
C TRP A 117 -6.34 -18.84 34.72
N ALA A 118 -5.11 -19.28 35.05
CA ALA A 118 -3.90 -18.54 34.72
C ALA A 118 -3.64 -18.57 33.21
N GLN A 119 -3.81 -19.73 32.56
CA GLN A 119 -3.70 -19.84 31.10
C GLN A 119 -4.77 -19.01 30.39
N LEU A 120 -6.02 -19.04 30.86
CA LEU A 120 -7.09 -18.21 30.33
C LEU A 120 -6.73 -16.71 30.42
N ALA A 121 -6.23 -16.25 31.57
CA ALA A 121 -5.85 -14.86 31.78
C ALA A 121 -4.70 -14.41 30.86
N LEU A 122 -3.75 -15.29 30.55
CA LEU A 122 -2.64 -15.03 29.62
C LEU A 122 -3.08 -15.08 28.15
N THR A 123 -4.02 -15.95 27.79
CA THR A 123 -4.51 -16.07 26.41
C THR A 123 -5.51 -14.98 26.05
N LEU A 124 -6.28 -14.46 27.02
CA LEU A 124 -7.34 -13.47 26.77
C LEU A 124 -6.86 -12.20 26.04
N PRO A 125 -5.73 -11.56 26.40
CA PRO A 125 -5.22 -10.38 25.68
C PRO A 125 -4.83 -10.70 24.24
N VAL A 126 -4.17 -11.84 24.01
CA VAL A 126 -3.75 -12.30 22.69
C VAL A 126 -4.97 -12.58 21.81
N PHE A 127 -5.94 -13.32 22.36
CA PHE A 127 -7.19 -13.67 21.68
C PHE A 127 -7.98 -12.42 21.31
N PHE A 128 -8.09 -11.44 22.21
CA PHE A 128 -8.80 -10.19 21.93
C PHE A 128 -8.14 -9.38 20.81
N VAL A 129 -6.81 -9.24 20.82
CA VAL A 129 -6.06 -8.55 19.75
C VAL A 129 -6.23 -9.27 18.41
N GLY A 130 -6.11 -10.60 18.42
CA GLY A 130 -6.31 -11.43 17.24
C GLY A 130 -7.73 -11.31 16.67
N MET A 131 -8.75 -11.50 17.51
CA MET A 131 -10.17 -11.47 17.09
C MET A 131 -10.61 -10.08 16.63
N ARG A 132 -10.07 -9.01 17.23
CA ARG A 132 -10.34 -7.63 16.78
C ARG A 132 -9.83 -7.38 15.36
N TYR A 133 -8.77 -8.06 14.92
CA TYR A 133 -8.24 -7.93 13.55
C TYR A 133 -8.76 -9.03 12.62
N PHE A 134 -8.36 -10.29 12.88
CA PHE A 134 -8.71 -11.45 12.05
C PHE A 134 -10.21 -11.73 12.07
N GLY A 135 -10.85 -11.70 13.25
CA GLY A 135 -12.28 -11.98 13.38
C GLY A 135 -13.17 -10.98 12.68
N ARG A 136 -12.87 -9.68 12.82
CA ARG A 136 -13.60 -8.63 12.07
C ARG A 136 -13.46 -8.81 10.57
N SER A 137 -12.25 -9.14 10.11
CA SER A 137 -11.98 -9.43 8.70
C SER A 137 -12.75 -10.66 8.23
N ALA A 138 -12.72 -11.75 9.00
CA ALA A 138 -13.41 -13.00 8.73
C ALA A 138 -14.93 -12.83 8.60
N VAL A 139 -15.56 -12.12 9.56
CA VAL A 139 -17.01 -11.87 9.52
C VAL A 139 -17.40 -11.06 8.30
N LYS A 140 -16.65 -10.02 7.94
CA LYS A 140 -16.88 -9.25 6.70
C LYS A 140 -16.70 -10.13 5.46
N SER A 141 -15.64 -10.94 5.43
CA SER A 141 -15.32 -11.85 4.32
C SER A 141 -16.43 -12.86 4.07
N LEU A 142 -16.97 -13.44 5.14
CA LEU A 142 -18.03 -14.43 5.08
C LEU A 142 -19.37 -13.80 4.65
N ARG A 143 -19.70 -12.60 5.17
CA ARG A 143 -20.89 -11.84 4.73
C ARG A 143 -20.83 -11.48 3.25
N ASN A 144 -19.63 -11.27 2.71
CA ASN A 144 -19.42 -10.90 1.32
C ASN A 144 -19.25 -12.12 0.39
N GLY A 145 -19.37 -13.35 0.90
CA GLY A 145 -19.35 -14.58 0.11
C GLY A 145 -17.99 -14.95 -0.48
N VAL A 146 -16.89 -14.41 0.05
CA VAL A 146 -15.53 -14.72 -0.42
C VAL A 146 -14.69 -15.10 0.80
N PRO A 147 -14.53 -16.39 1.13
CA PRO A 147 -13.64 -16.81 2.22
C PRO A 147 -12.19 -16.37 1.95
N ASN A 148 -11.48 -15.95 2.98
CA ASN A 148 -10.07 -15.57 2.90
C ASN A 148 -9.27 -16.23 4.03
N MET A 149 -7.93 -16.10 3.98
CA MET A 149 -7.03 -16.66 4.99
C MET A 149 -7.43 -16.32 6.44
N ASN A 150 -7.96 -15.11 6.69
CA ASN A 150 -8.38 -14.68 8.03
C ASN A 150 -9.56 -15.47 8.57
N VAL A 151 -10.42 -16.04 7.71
CA VAL A 151 -11.52 -16.92 8.13
C VAL A 151 -10.98 -18.19 8.76
N LEU A 152 -10.03 -18.86 8.09
CA LEU A 152 -9.40 -20.09 8.59
C LEU A 152 -8.71 -19.85 9.94
N ILE A 153 -7.94 -18.76 10.05
CA ILE A 153 -7.25 -18.37 11.28
C ILE A 153 -8.25 -18.11 12.42
N SER A 154 -9.32 -17.37 12.12
CA SER A 154 -10.32 -17.01 13.13
C SER A 154 -11.08 -18.24 13.64
N ILE A 155 -11.42 -19.18 12.76
CA ILE A 155 -12.08 -20.44 13.15
C ILE A 155 -11.12 -21.27 13.99
N GLY A 156 -9.88 -21.50 13.55
CA GLY A 156 -8.90 -22.32 14.27
C GLY A 156 -8.60 -21.78 15.68
N ALA A 157 -8.33 -20.47 15.79
CA ALA A 157 -8.08 -19.83 17.08
C ALA A 157 -9.32 -19.86 17.99
N SER A 158 -10.52 -19.61 17.45
CA SER A 158 -11.76 -19.66 18.24
C SER A 158 -12.08 -21.06 18.72
N SER A 159 -11.91 -22.07 17.87
CA SER A 159 -12.16 -23.48 18.23
C SER A 159 -11.25 -23.90 19.38
N ALA A 160 -9.94 -23.63 19.29
CA ALA A 160 -8.99 -23.93 20.36
C ALA A 160 -9.32 -23.18 21.66
N PHE A 161 -9.67 -21.89 21.57
CA PHE A 161 -10.03 -21.08 22.73
C PHE A 161 -11.32 -21.55 23.43
N ILE A 162 -12.39 -21.79 22.66
CA ILE A 162 -13.69 -22.22 23.20
C ILE A 162 -13.57 -23.62 23.81
N TYR A 163 -12.88 -24.54 23.14
CA TYR A 163 -12.65 -25.88 23.65
C TYR A 163 -11.92 -25.87 25.00
N SER A 164 -10.87 -25.06 25.09
CA SER A 164 -10.10 -24.87 26.33
C SER A 164 -10.92 -24.23 27.44
N LEU A 165 -11.78 -23.28 27.10
CA LEU A 165 -12.69 -22.63 28.06
C LEU A 165 -13.71 -23.62 28.63
N ILE A 166 -14.29 -24.48 27.80
CA ILE A 166 -15.21 -25.52 28.24
C ILE A 166 -14.49 -26.54 29.14
N GLY A 167 -13.27 -26.96 28.76
CA GLY A 167 -12.43 -27.85 29.58
C GLY A 167 -12.11 -27.27 30.95
N ALA A 168 -11.79 -25.97 31.01
CA ALA A 168 -11.53 -25.24 32.26
C ALA A 168 -12.78 -25.16 33.16
N LEU A 169 -13.96 -24.87 32.58
CA LEU A 169 -15.22 -24.77 33.33
C LEU A 169 -15.72 -26.11 33.87
N LEU A 170 -15.50 -27.20 33.13
CA LEU A 170 -15.90 -28.55 33.54
C LEU A 170 -14.92 -29.20 34.53
N GLY A 171 -13.84 -28.51 34.92
CA GLY A 171 -12.84 -29.04 35.84
C GLY A 171 -12.06 -30.24 35.29
N ARG A 172 -12.10 -30.49 33.99
CA ARG A 172 -11.40 -31.61 33.31
C ARG A 172 -9.95 -31.21 32.97
N GLY A 173 -9.27 -30.58 33.92
CA GLY A 173 -7.94 -29.97 33.74
C GLY A 173 -6.81 -30.98 33.48
N ALA A 174 -5.77 -30.49 32.79
CA ALA A 174 -4.60 -31.14 32.17
C ALA A 174 -4.80 -31.63 30.71
N ASP A 175 -5.83 -32.44 30.42
CA ASP A 175 -5.92 -33.09 29.09
C ASP A 175 -6.63 -32.23 28.01
N TYR A 176 -7.33 -31.17 28.42
CA TYR A 176 -8.23 -30.40 27.55
C TYR A 176 -7.88 -28.90 27.43
N LEU A 177 -6.66 -28.52 27.80
CA LEU A 177 -6.19 -27.14 27.78
C LEU A 177 -5.34 -26.89 26.53
N PHE A 178 -5.88 -26.16 25.56
CA PHE A 178 -5.24 -25.77 24.30
C PHE A 178 -5.15 -24.24 24.17
N PHE A 179 -5.06 -23.54 25.30
CA PHE A 179 -4.97 -22.09 25.36
C PHE A 179 -3.68 -21.57 24.71
N GLU A 180 -2.59 -22.33 24.81
CA GLU A 180 -1.32 -22.05 24.13
C GLU A 180 -1.45 -22.18 22.61
N THR A 181 -2.21 -23.16 22.11
CA THR A 181 -2.44 -23.37 20.68
C THR A 181 -3.14 -22.15 20.06
N SER A 182 -4.21 -21.65 20.70
CA SER A 182 -4.90 -20.43 20.22
C SER A 182 -3.97 -19.22 20.20
N ALA A 183 -3.17 -19.01 21.25
CA ALA A 183 -2.26 -17.88 21.34
C ALA A 183 -1.13 -17.97 20.30
N THR A 184 -0.61 -19.18 20.08
CA THR A 184 0.49 -19.45 19.14
C THR A 184 0.07 -19.20 17.70
N ILE A 185 -1.11 -19.69 17.29
CA ILE A 185 -1.65 -19.43 15.95
C ILE A 185 -1.71 -17.92 15.67
N ILE A 186 -2.32 -17.15 16.58
CA ILE A 186 -2.49 -15.69 16.41
C ILE A 186 -1.14 -14.99 16.31
N THR A 187 -0.20 -15.32 17.21
CA THR A 187 1.11 -14.66 17.28
C THR A 187 1.98 -14.97 16.07
N LEU A 188 2.04 -16.24 15.63
CA LEU A 188 2.82 -16.62 14.46
C LEU A 188 2.26 -16.04 13.16
N VAL A 189 0.94 -15.95 13.02
CA VAL A 189 0.34 -15.29 11.86
C VAL A 189 0.69 -13.81 11.84
N PHE A 190 0.63 -13.11 12.98
CA PHE A 190 1.06 -11.70 13.03
C PHE A 190 2.54 -11.51 12.65
N LEU A 191 3.41 -12.46 13.02
CA LEU A 191 4.80 -12.47 12.57
C LEU A 191 4.89 -12.66 11.05
N GLY A 192 4.17 -13.63 10.51
CA GLY A 192 4.12 -13.89 9.06
C GLY A 192 3.69 -12.66 8.27
N GLU A 193 2.60 -12.01 8.68
CA GLU A 193 2.11 -10.79 8.04
C GLU A 193 3.11 -9.63 8.17
N HIS A 194 3.87 -9.57 9.27
CA HIS A 194 4.92 -8.57 9.43
C HIS A 194 6.08 -8.80 8.45
N LEU A 195 6.54 -10.05 8.29
CA LEU A 195 7.60 -10.41 7.33
C LEU A 195 7.15 -10.17 5.88
N GLU A 196 5.89 -10.46 5.57
CA GLU A 196 5.29 -10.13 4.27
C GLU A 196 5.34 -8.63 4.01
N HIS A 197 4.87 -7.83 4.97
CA HIS A 197 4.87 -6.38 4.86
C HIS A 197 6.27 -5.81 4.69
N LEU A 198 7.28 -6.33 5.41
CA LEU A 198 8.68 -5.94 5.21
C LEU A 198 9.17 -6.24 3.79
N SER A 199 8.85 -7.42 3.25
CA SER A 199 9.27 -7.85 1.91
C SER A 199 8.66 -7.00 0.79
N VAL A 200 7.40 -6.59 0.96
CA VAL A 200 6.73 -5.68 0.01
C VAL A 200 7.30 -4.26 0.12
N GLN A 201 7.56 -3.77 1.34
CA GLN A 201 8.07 -2.42 1.56
C GLN A 201 9.48 -2.19 1.02
N THR A 202 10.38 -3.17 1.14
CA THR A 202 11.74 -3.06 0.60
C THR A 202 11.71 -2.87 -0.92
N THR A 203 10.90 -3.67 -1.62
CA THR A 203 10.71 -3.57 -3.07
C THR A 203 10.19 -2.18 -3.48
N GLN A 204 9.23 -1.65 -2.74
CA GLN A 204 8.67 -0.32 -3.01
C GLN A 204 9.62 0.83 -2.69
N ARG A 205 10.48 0.69 -1.68
CA ARG A 205 11.42 1.73 -1.29
C ARG A 205 12.43 2.00 -2.39
N SER A 206 12.89 0.96 -3.08
CA SER A 206 13.79 1.08 -4.24
C SER A 206 13.10 1.81 -5.40
N LEU A 207 11.83 1.50 -5.67
CA LEU A 207 11.05 2.22 -6.69
C LEU A 207 10.81 3.70 -6.32
N LYS A 208 10.50 4.00 -5.05
CA LYS A 208 10.33 5.39 -4.58
C LYS A 208 11.65 6.16 -4.55
N ALA A 209 12.78 5.50 -4.31
CA ALA A 209 14.10 6.12 -4.36
C ALA A 209 14.43 6.62 -5.78
N LEU A 210 14.05 5.85 -6.82
CA LEU A 210 14.12 6.31 -8.21
C LEU A 210 13.27 7.57 -8.45
N MET A 211 12.07 7.65 -7.86
CA MET A 211 11.20 8.84 -8.00
C MET A 211 11.75 10.11 -7.30
N LYS A 212 12.52 9.96 -6.21
CA LYS A 212 12.99 11.10 -5.41
C LYS A 212 14.26 11.75 -5.98
N SER A 213 14.97 11.06 -6.88
CA SER A 213 16.25 11.51 -7.45
C SER A 213 16.11 12.54 -8.59
N GLN A 214 14.90 13.07 -8.84
CA GLN A 214 14.60 13.79 -10.08
C GLN A 214 14.24 15.27 -9.85
N LYS A 215 14.77 15.91 -8.81
CA LYS A 215 14.76 17.38 -8.74
C LYS A 215 15.87 17.90 -9.66
N VAL A 216 15.48 18.36 -10.84
CA VAL A 216 16.38 18.96 -11.83
C VAL A 216 16.07 20.45 -11.91
N MET A 217 17.10 21.28 -11.98
CA MET A 217 16.93 22.71 -12.24
C MET A 217 16.73 22.92 -13.74
N ALA A 218 15.69 23.66 -14.10
CA ALA A 218 15.36 24.05 -15.46
C ALA A 218 15.70 25.53 -15.67
N ASN A 219 16.35 25.85 -16.77
CA ASN A 219 16.58 27.25 -17.16
C ASN A 219 15.31 27.75 -17.86
N MET A 220 14.40 28.36 -17.10
CA MET A 220 13.17 28.91 -17.65
C MET A 220 13.44 30.23 -18.34
N ILE A 221 12.83 30.40 -19.52
CA ILE A 221 12.86 31.63 -20.30
C ILE A 221 11.56 32.38 -20.02
N ALA A 222 11.65 33.60 -19.48
CA ALA A 222 10.53 34.52 -19.41
C ALA A 222 10.84 35.81 -20.17
N PHE A 223 9.77 36.53 -20.52
CA PHE A 223 9.86 37.83 -21.16
C PHE A 223 9.36 38.89 -20.18
N ASP A 224 10.08 40.00 -20.07
CA ASP A 224 9.61 41.17 -19.32
C ASP A 224 8.57 41.97 -20.13
N ASP A 225 7.98 43.01 -19.52
CA ASP A 225 7.03 43.91 -20.18
C ASP A 225 7.62 44.62 -21.42
N GLN A 226 8.96 44.64 -21.55
CA GLN A 226 9.71 45.19 -22.67
C GLN A 226 10.15 44.11 -23.70
N HIS A 227 9.68 42.87 -23.56
CA HIS A 227 10.01 41.71 -24.39
C HIS A 227 11.49 41.28 -24.37
N HIS A 228 12.26 41.64 -23.34
CA HIS A 228 13.60 41.09 -23.15
C HIS A 228 13.54 39.69 -22.57
N GLU A 229 14.42 38.83 -23.09
CA GLU A 229 14.56 37.45 -22.64
C GLU A 229 15.36 37.38 -21.35
N HIS A 230 14.73 36.88 -20.28
CA HIS A 230 15.37 36.62 -18.99
C HIS A 230 15.38 35.12 -18.72
N ILE A 231 16.55 34.59 -18.37
CA ILE A 231 16.73 33.18 -18.04
C ILE A 231 16.96 33.07 -16.54
N PHE A 232 16.16 32.26 -15.87
CA PHE A 232 16.34 31.98 -14.45
C PHE A 232 16.14 30.49 -14.14
N PRO A 233 16.91 29.96 -13.18
CA PRO A 233 16.80 28.56 -12.78
C PRO A 233 15.57 28.35 -11.89
N ILE A 234 14.70 27.40 -12.26
CA ILE A 234 13.56 26.94 -11.45
C ILE A 234 13.60 25.44 -11.24
N GLU A 235 13.02 24.94 -10.15
CA GLU A 235 12.86 23.51 -9.99
C GLU A 235 11.87 22.96 -11.03
N ASN A 236 12.15 21.81 -11.61
CA ASN A 236 11.23 21.16 -12.57
C ASN A 236 9.81 20.90 -12.03
N THR A 237 9.65 20.82 -10.70
CA THR A 237 8.34 20.68 -10.04
C THR A 237 7.46 21.93 -10.14
N GLN A 238 8.05 23.08 -10.46
CA GLN A 238 7.35 24.36 -10.63
C GLN A 238 7.01 24.66 -12.08
N LEU A 239 7.57 23.91 -13.04
CA LEU A 239 7.26 24.05 -14.46
C LEU A 239 5.79 23.74 -14.74
N LYS A 240 5.23 24.48 -15.69
CA LYS A 240 3.89 24.30 -16.24
C LYS A 240 3.94 24.01 -17.73
N VAL A 241 2.88 23.39 -18.22
CA VAL A 241 2.71 23.19 -19.67
C VAL A 241 2.63 24.56 -20.35
N GLY A 242 3.43 24.73 -21.41
CA GLY A 242 3.56 26.01 -22.12
C GLY A 242 4.79 26.83 -21.72
N ASP A 243 5.47 26.50 -20.63
CA ASP A 243 6.69 27.20 -20.24
C ASP A 243 7.81 26.97 -21.26
N LEU A 244 8.64 27.99 -21.46
CA LEU A 244 9.80 27.95 -22.33
C LEU A 244 11.04 27.64 -21.51
N VAL A 245 11.84 26.68 -21.98
CA VAL A 245 13.07 26.27 -21.31
C VAL A 245 14.24 26.28 -22.29
N LEU A 246 15.37 26.78 -21.79
CA LEU A 246 16.67 26.66 -22.45
C LEU A 246 17.36 25.40 -21.93
N ILE A 247 17.82 24.55 -22.83
CA ILE A 247 18.56 23.33 -22.45
C ILE A 247 19.89 23.35 -23.18
N ASN A 248 20.97 23.35 -22.41
CA ASN A 248 22.33 23.39 -22.92
C ASN A 248 22.95 22.00 -23.02
N SER A 249 24.04 21.92 -23.77
CA SER A 249 24.88 20.72 -23.85
C SER A 249 25.33 20.27 -22.45
N GLY A 250 25.12 18.98 -22.14
CA GLY A 250 25.43 18.38 -20.84
C GLY A 250 24.30 18.49 -19.81
N GLU A 251 23.24 19.26 -20.07
CA GLU A 251 22.10 19.38 -19.16
C GLU A 251 21.10 18.25 -19.36
N GLN A 252 20.41 17.89 -18.28
CA GLN A 252 19.30 16.96 -18.30
C GLN A 252 18.01 17.70 -18.70
N VAL A 253 17.22 17.10 -19.58
CA VAL A 253 15.91 17.60 -19.98
C VAL A 253 14.97 17.58 -18.76
N PRO A 254 14.48 18.73 -18.27
CA PRO A 254 13.82 18.83 -16.97
C PRO A 254 12.38 18.26 -16.95
N ALA A 255 11.69 18.29 -18.09
CA ALA A 255 10.33 17.81 -18.30
C ALA A 255 10.12 17.47 -19.79
N ASP A 256 9.05 16.78 -20.14
CA ASP A 256 8.75 16.45 -21.54
C ASP A 256 8.44 17.75 -22.30
N CYS A 257 9.18 18.00 -23.37
CA CYS A 257 9.10 19.25 -24.13
C CYS A 257 9.24 19.03 -25.64
N ARG A 258 8.93 20.07 -26.42
CA ARG A 258 9.06 20.08 -27.88
C ARG A 258 9.99 21.19 -28.33
N ILE A 259 10.95 20.88 -29.20
CA ILE A 259 11.96 21.84 -29.66
C ILE A 259 11.29 22.91 -30.52
N LEU A 260 11.48 24.18 -30.14
CA LEU A 260 11.09 25.34 -30.93
C LEU A 260 12.23 25.85 -31.80
N TRP A 261 13.46 25.74 -31.30
CA TRP A 261 14.67 26.21 -31.96
C TRP A 261 15.91 25.42 -31.48
N GLY A 262 16.85 25.19 -32.40
CA GLY A 262 18.08 24.45 -32.16
C GLY A 262 18.07 23.05 -32.78
N ASP A 263 19.26 22.56 -33.10
CA ASP A 263 19.53 21.19 -33.52
C ASP A 263 20.47 20.57 -32.49
N VAL A 264 20.08 19.41 -31.94
CA VAL A 264 20.74 18.82 -30.77
C VAL A 264 20.91 17.31 -30.93
N GLN A 265 21.94 16.77 -30.30
CA GLN A 265 22.07 15.33 -30.08
C GLN A 265 21.65 15.00 -28.66
N VAL A 266 20.74 14.03 -28.52
CA VAL A 266 20.13 13.69 -27.23
C VAL A 266 20.40 12.24 -26.91
N ASN A 267 20.88 11.99 -25.70
CA ASN A 267 21.04 10.65 -25.16
C ASN A 267 19.76 10.25 -24.40
N GLU A 268 19.03 9.29 -24.96
CA GLU A 268 17.78 8.75 -24.40
C GLU A 268 17.98 7.37 -23.73
N ALA A 269 19.23 6.95 -23.49
CA ALA A 269 19.59 5.64 -22.96
C ALA A 269 18.89 5.30 -21.63
N LEU A 270 18.57 6.31 -20.81
CA LEU A 270 17.84 6.12 -19.56
C LEU A 270 16.43 5.50 -19.78
N LEU A 271 15.82 5.78 -20.93
CA LEU A 271 14.46 5.36 -21.27
C LEU A 271 14.44 4.26 -22.33
N THR A 272 15.24 4.39 -23.38
CA THR A 272 15.26 3.44 -24.51
C THR A 272 16.23 2.28 -24.29
N GLY A 273 17.24 2.45 -23.43
CA GLY A 273 18.34 1.50 -23.29
C GLY A 273 19.35 1.53 -24.43
N GLU A 274 19.17 2.40 -25.42
CA GLU A 274 20.09 2.54 -26.55
C GLU A 274 21.14 3.62 -26.25
N SER A 275 22.42 3.26 -26.32
CA SER A 275 23.53 4.16 -26.00
C SER A 275 23.83 5.20 -27.09
N ALA A 276 23.29 5.03 -28.30
CA ALA A 276 23.56 5.91 -29.43
C ALA A 276 22.76 7.22 -29.31
N PRO A 277 23.41 8.40 -29.32
CA PRO A 277 22.70 9.68 -29.31
C PRO A 277 21.83 9.85 -30.56
N VAL A 278 20.62 10.36 -30.38
CA VAL A 278 19.66 10.62 -31.47
C VAL A 278 19.71 12.11 -31.82
N ALA A 279 19.87 12.43 -33.10
CA ALA A 279 19.77 13.79 -33.59
C ALA A 279 18.31 14.24 -33.61
N LYS A 280 18.02 15.39 -33.00
CA LYS A 280 16.69 15.99 -32.91
C LYS A 280 16.75 17.46 -33.30
N GLY A 281 15.74 17.90 -34.03
CA GLY A 281 15.63 19.27 -34.52
C GLY A 281 14.29 19.90 -34.18
N LYS A 282 13.97 20.99 -34.87
CA LYS A 282 12.74 21.74 -34.66
C LYS A 282 11.50 20.86 -34.81
N LYS A 283 10.56 20.99 -33.86
CA LYS A 283 9.30 20.22 -33.69
C LYS A 283 9.46 18.81 -33.12
N ASP A 284 10.67 18.29 -32.96
CA ASP A 284 10.86 16.99 -32.32
C ASP A 284 10.60 17.05 -30.81
N ALA A 285 10.20 15.91 -30.25
CA ALA A 285 9.93 15.76 -28.83
C ALA A 285 11.21 15.40 -28.06
N LEU A 286 11.42 16.05 -26.93
CA LEU A 286 12.44 15.75 -25.94
C LEU A 286 11.78 15.13 -24.72
N ILE A 287 12.27 13.96 -24.32
CA ILE A 287 11.71 13.23 -23.17
C ILE A 287 12.40 13.68 -21.90
N GLY A 288 11.63 13.95 -20.84
CA GLY A 288 12.14 14.32 -19.53
C GLY A 288 13.04 13.23 -18.96
N GLY A 289 14.22 13.63 -18.49
CA GLY A 289 15.25 12.72 -17.98
C GLY A 289 16.35 12.36 -18.98
N SER A 290 16.15 12.59 -20.29
CA SER A 290 17.20 12.48 -21.31
C SER A 290 18.28 13.53 -21.09
N VAL A 291 19.50 13.30 -21.60
CA VAL A 291 20.63 14.24 -21.47
C VAL A 291 20.94 14.81 -22.84
N LEU A 292 21.04 16.14 -22.95
CA LEU A 292 21.53 16.79 -24.16
C LEU A 292 23.03 16.51 -24.28
N GLY A 293 23.44 15.77 -25.31
CA GLY A 293 24.84 15.46 -25.58
C GLY A 293 25.58 16.64 -26.21
N GLN A 294 25.00 17.19 -27.28
CA GLN A 294 25.58 18.32 -28.03
C GLN A 294 24.50 19.30 -28.51
N GLY A 295 24.86 20.58 -28.56
CA GLY A 295 24.00 21.67 -29.01
C GLY A 295 23.23 22.37 -27.88
N THR A 296 22.42 23.34 -28.26
CA THR A 296 21.53 24.08 -27.35
C THR A 296 20.16 24.17 -27.99
N ALA A 297 19.11 23.90 -27.22
CA ALA A 297 17.73 23.97 -27.69
C ALA A 297 16.89 24.90 -26.81
N LYS A 298 16.01 25.66 -27.45
CA LYS A 298 14.85 26.28 -26.81
C LYS A 298 13.65 25.38 -27.04
N ALA A 299 13.02 24.91 -25.96
CA ALA A 299 11.91 23.98 -26.03
C ALA A 299 10.72 24.50 -25.23
N ILE A 300 9.51 24.10 -25.65
CA ILE A 300 8.27 24.37 -24.92
C ILE A 300 7.85 23.12 -24.16
N VAL A 301 7.53 23.27 -22.87
CA VAL A 301 7.10 22.18 -22.01
C VAL A 301 5.73 21.68 -22.45
N THR A 302 5.63 20.38 -22.73
CA THR A 302 4.40 19.71 -23.19
C THR A 302 3.73 18.89 -22.10
N ALA A 303 4.49 18.34 -21.15
CA ALA A 303 3.94 17.60 -20.01
C ALA A 303 4.86 17.71 -18.79
N VAL A 304 4.26 17.75 -17.59
CA VAL A 304 4.96 17.89 -16.30
C VAL A 304 4.43 16.89 -15.27
N GLY A 305 5.24 16.59 -14.25
CA GLY A 305 4.84 15.72 -13.14
C GLY A 305 4.29 14.36 -13.58
N ALA A 306 3.06 14.07 -13.19
CA ALA A 306 2.38 12.79 -13.43
C ALA A 306 2.06 12.52 -14.91
N ASP A 307 2.05 13.55 -15.76
CA ASP A 307 1.71 13.42 -17.18
C ASP A 307 2.91 13.14 -18.07
N THR A 308 4.13 13.21 -17.52
CA THR A 308 5.37 12.89 -18.25
C THR A 308 5.41 11.43 -18.71
N THR A 309 6.16 11.18 -19.78
CA THR A 309 6.37 9.86 -20.37
C THR A 309 6.96 8.89 -19.33
N LEU A 310 7.95 9.34 -18.56
CA LEU A 310 8.53 8.55 -17.48
C LEU A 310 7.48 8.23 -16.39
N ALA A 311 6.67 9.22 -15.97
CA ALA A 311 5.63 8.98 -14.98
C ALA A 311 4.56 7.99 -15.50
N ARG A 312 4.20 8.05 -16.79
CA ARG A 312 3.31 7.07 -17.43
C ARG A 312 3.90 5.67 -17.41
N ILE A 313 5.17 5.50 -17.79
CA ILE A 313 5.86 4.20 -17.74
C ILE A 313 5.87 3.67 -16.31
N LEU A 314 6.22 4.51 -15.33
CA LEU A 314 6.20 4.12 -13.92
C LEU A 314 4.80 3.72 -13.43
N ASN A 315 3.76 4.43 -13.86
CA ASN A 315 2.39 4.10 -13.51
C ASN A 315 1.93 2.78 -14.14
N LEU A 316 2.33 2.49 -15.37
CA LEU A 316 2.08 1.20 -16.03
C LEU A 316 2.78 0.05 -15.30
N VAL A 317 4.05 0.23 -14.91
CA VAL A 317 4.80 -0.77 -14.12
C VAL A 317 4.14 -0.99 -12.76
N LYS A 318 3.73 0.09 -12.07
CA LYS A 318 3.00 -0.02 -10.79
C LYS A 318 1.66 -0.73 -10.94
N ALA A 319 0.92 -0.46 -12.02
CA ALA A 319 -0.35 -1.12 -12.29
C ALA A 319 -0.14 -2.63 -12.49
N ALA A 320 0.89 -3.03 -13.24
CA ALA A 320 1.25 -4.44 -13.43
C ALA A 320 1.71 -5.13 -12.14
N GLN A 321 2.40 -4.42 -11.25
CA GLN A 321 2.85 -4.96 -9.95
C GLN A 321 1.80 -4.90 -8.83
N GLY A 322 0.65 -4.23 -9.07
CA GLY A 322 -0.44 -4.11 -8.11
C GLY A 322 -1.25 -5.40 -7.92
N GLU A 323 -0.96 -6.42 -8.72
CA GLU A 323 -1.59 -7.73 -8.60
C GLU A 323 -1.10 -8.48 -7.36
N LYS A 324 -2.01 -9.21 -6.70
CA LYS A 324 -1.66 -9.97 -5.48
C LYS A 324 -0.49 -10.91 -5.78
N PRO A 325 0.47 -11.09 -4.85
CA PRO A 325 1.50 -12.11 -4.98
C PRO A 325 0.89 -13.48 -5.32
N PRO A 326 1.43 -14.24 -6.29
CA PRO A 326 0.87 -15.52 -6.71
C PRO A 326 0.67 -16.51 -5.54
N VAL A 327 1.58 -16.48 -4.56
CA VAL A 327 1.54 -17.31 -3.35
C VAL A 327 0.34 -16.96 -2.47
N GLN A 328 0.01 -15.68 -2.32
CA GLN A 328 -1.15 -15.23 -1.55
C GLN A 328 -2.46 -15.62 -2.25
N GLN A 329 -2.51 -15.50 -3.58
CA GLN A 329 -3.67 -15.97 -4.36
C GLN A 329 -3.86 -17.48 -4.21
N MET A 330 -2.77 -18.25 -4.16
CA MET A 330 -2.80 -19.69 -3.93
C MET A 330 -3.31 -20.03 -2.51
N ALA A 331 -2.81 -19.34 -1.48
CA ALA A 331 -3.28 -19.53 -0.10
C ALA A 331 -4.78 -19.17 0.07
N ASP A 332 -5.22 -18.08 -0.56
CA ASP A 332 -6.64 -17.69 -0.61
C ASP A 332 -7.48 -18.77 -1.31
N ARG A 333 -7.03 -19.33 -2.45
CA ARG A 333 -7.73 -20.40 -3.18
C ARG A 333 -7.84 -21.68 -2.36
N ILE A 334 -6.76 -22.10 -1.70
CA ILE A 334 -6.77 -23.29 -0.84
C ILE A 334 -7.74 -23.07 0.32
N SER A 335 -7.68 -21.91 0.97
CA SER A 335 -8.59 -21.57 2.08
C SER A 335 -10.05 -21.52 1.61
N ALA A 336 -10.33 -21.01 0.41
CA ALA A 336 -11.68 -20.95 -0.13
C ALA A 336 -12.30 -22.33 -0.42
N ILE A 337 -11.50 -23.38 -0.60
CA ILE A 337 -11.95 -24.76 -0.77
C ILE A 337 -11.99 -25.51 0.57
N PHE A 338 -11.05 -25.21 1.48
CA PHE A 338 -10.87 -25.95 2.73
C PHE A 338 -11.77 -25.46 3.88
N VAL A 339 -12.23 -24.20 3.83
CA VAL A 339 -13.03 -23.55 4.88
C VAL A 339 -14.54 -23.79 4.79
N PRO A 340 -15.20 -23.73 3.61
CA PRO A 340 -16.62 -24.10 3.50
C PRO A 340 -16.84 -25.61 3.65
#